data_AF-A0A3B1BDY8-F1
#
_entry.id   AF-A0A3B1BDY8-F1
#
_cell.length_a   1.000
_cell.length_b   1.000
_cell.length_c   1.000
_cell.angle_alpha   90.00
_cell.angle_beta   90.00
_cell.angle_gamma   90.00
#
_symmetry.space_group_name_H-M   'P 1'
#
loop_
_entity.id
_entity.type
_entity.pdbx_description
1 polymer ?
#
loop_
_entity_poly.entity_id
_entity_poly.type
_entity_poly.pdbx_seq_one_letter_code
_entity_poly.pdbx_strand_id
1 'polypeptide(L)'
;EKKCLIVDGFNRESGSWRGPGHTFALKYGQALKTVSVNFTTIKNSQLLNSSFGLNDYDFVFWILGDESTVDETFSHDEQALVKAYLESGGNLFVSGSEIGWDLDYKGDSQDKDFYNNYLKAKYISDDAANPTTVVGLDNSALEGCSMYIGQTYDEDYPDEISEINGSTICMKYGNGKNAGVQYSGGFGTSAENGKLIYLAFPLETTANDSSFDQVIRGAYDYFSTTVSVETSKPEVIISFKLEQNYPNPFNPSTTIKYSIPAVGSGHAPTVRLTVYDILGREVATLVNKEQKPGNYKVTFDVAELNNGVYFYRINVGNNFIQTRKMILLK
;
A
#
# COMPACT_ATOMS: atom_id res chain seq x y z
N GLU A 1 -12.13 -23.33 1.86
CA GLU A 1 -10.92 -23.09 2.67
C GLU A 1 -9.90 -22.38 1.81
N LYS A 2 -9.17 -21.42 2.38
CA LYS A 2 -8.09 -20.70 1.70
C LYS A 2 -6.93 -21.66 1.38
N LYS A 3 -6.30 -21.47 0.22
CA LYS A 3 -5.14 -22.28 -0.21
C LYS A 3 -3.92 -21.40 -0.49
N CYS A 4 -2.75 -21.85 -0.06
CA CYS A 4 -1.47 -21.24 -0.34
C CYS A 4 -0.60 -22.16 -1.20
N LEU A 5 0.07 -21.61 -2.21
CA LEU A 5 1.19 -22.27 -2.87
C LEU A 5 2.49 -21.74 -2.28
N ILE A 6 3.32 -22.61 -1.73
CA ILE A 6 4.68 -22.31 -1.35
C ILE A 6 5.57 -22.68 -2.54
N VAL A 7 6.15 -21.67 -3.18
CA VAL A 7 7.15 -21.86 -4.23
C VAL A 7 8.51 -21.83 -3.57
N ASP A 8 9.17 -22.99 -3.58
CA ASP A 8 10.54 -23.14 -3.15
C ASP A 8 11.47 -22.73 -4.30
N GLY A 9 11.89 -21.47 -4.26
CA GLY A 9 12.82 -20.88 -5.21
C GLY A 9 14.26 -20.92 -4.75
N PHE A 10 14.53 -21.52 -3.58
CA PHE A 10 15.88 -21.56 -3.04
C PHE A 10 16.69 -22.69 -3.71
N ASN A 11 17.52 -22.35 -4.69
CA ASN A 11 18.27 -23.32 -5.49
C ASN A 11 19.78 -23.33 -5.21
N ARG A 12 20.30 -22.24 -4.66
CA ARG A 12 21.73 -22.08 -4.41
C ARG A 12 22.28 -23.12 -3.42
N GLU A 13 23.33 -23.82 -3.86
CA GLU A 13 24.03 -24.83 -3.05
C GLU A 13 25.39 -24.35 -2.51
N SER A 14 25.81 -23.13 -2.89
CA SER A 14 27.11 -22.54 -2.54
C SER A 14 27.00 -21.20 -1.80
N GLY A 15 25.82 -20.88 -1.27
CA GLY A 15 25.54 -19.67 -0.53
C GLY A 15 25.95 -19.75 0.93
N SER A 16 25.28 -18.93 1.74
CA SER A 16 25.37 -18.93 3.19
C SER A 16 24.87 -20.25 3.79
N TRP A 17 23.80 -20.83 3.25
CA TRP A 17 23.38 -22.20 3.54
C TRP A 17 24.27 -23.22 2.82
N ARG A 18 24.75 -24.21 3.58
CA ARG A 18 25.65 -25.27 3.05
C ARG A 18 25.17 -26.69 3.36
N GLY A 19 23.91 -26.83 3.78
CA GLY A 19 23.32 -28.13 4.02
C GLY A 19 23.03 -28.88 2.71
N PRO A 20 22.96 -30.22 2.70
CA PRO A 20 22.69 -31.03 1.50
C PRO A 20 21.21 -30.96 1.03
N GLY A 21 20.51 -29.89 1.38
CA GLY A 21 19.06 -29.69 1.30
C GLY A 21 18.55 -28.91 2.51
N HIS A 22 17.29 -28.51 2.49
CA HIS A 22 16.65 -27.73 3.56
C HIS A 22 15.18 -28.13 3.76
N THR A 23 14.58 -27.69 4.86
CA THR A 23 13.17 -27.94 5.20
C THR A 23 12.38 -26.65 5.35
N PHE A 24 12.78 -25.60 4.64
CA PHE A 24 12.21 -24.26 4.84
C PHE A 24 10.72 -24.24 4.49
N ALA A 25 10.33 -24.80 3.35
CA ALA A 25 8.92 -24.93 2.97
C ALA A 25 8.06 -25.66 4.02
N LEU A 26 8.61 -26.62 4.77
CA LEU A 26 7.90 -27.27 5.89
C LEU A 26 7.58 -26.29 7.01
N LYS A 27 8.51 -25.38 7.34
CA LYS A 27 8.33 -24.35 8.37
C LYS A 27 7.21 -23.38 7.98
N TYR A 28 7.21 -22.88 6.75
CA TYR A 28 6.10 -22.08 6.20
C TYR A 28 4.76 -22.84 6.25
N GLY A 29 4.76 -24.12 5.86
CA GLY A 29 3.57 -24.97 5.91
C GLY A 29 3.02 -25.19 7.32
N GLN A 30 3.89 -25.35 8.32
CA GLN A 30 3.49 -25.45 9.74
C GLN A 30 2.86 -24.14 10.22
N ALA A 31 3.46 -23.00 9.89
CA ALA A 31 2.94 -21.69 10.25
C ALA A 31 1.57 -21.39 9.61
N LEU A 32 1.39 -21.74 8.33
CA LEU A 32 0.11 -21.60 7.63
C LEU A 32 -1.02 -22.43 8.25
N LYS A 33 -0.70 -23.59 8.85
CA LYS A 33 -1.70 -24.38 9.59
C LYS A 33 -2.20 -23.64 10.83
N THR A 34 -1.39 -22.77 11.46
CA THR A 34 -1.82 -21.97 12.63
C THR A 34 -2.89 -20.92 12.29
N VAL A 35 -3.08 -20.63 10.99
CA VAL A 35 -4.12 -19.76 10.45
C VAL A 35 -5.14 -20.53 9.59
N SER A 36 -5.16 -21.86 9.69
CA SER A 36 -6.11 -22.74 8.97
C SER A 36 -6.05 -22.62 7.44
N VAL A 37 -4.86 -22.36 6.88
CA VAL A 37 -4.63 -22.33 5.43
C VAL A 37 -4.02 -23.65 4.98
N ASN A 38 -4.66 -24.30 4.00
CA ASN A 38 -4.07 -25.47 3.36
C ASN A 38 -2.94 -25.03 2.43
N PHE A 39 -1.89 -25.83 2.30
CA PHE A 39 -0.77 -25.48 1.42
C PHE A 39 -0.38 -26.62 0.47
N THR A 40 0.22 -26.23 -0.65
CA THR A 40 0.97 -27.08 -1.56
C THR A 40 2.38 -26.51 -1.67
N THR A 41 3.38 -27.36 -1.86
CA THR A 41 4.77 -26.93 -2.09
C THR A 41 5.21 -27.35 -3.49
N ILE A 42 5.94 -26.49 -4.19
CA ILE A 42 6.55 -26.82 -5.48
C ILE A 42 7.92 -26.17 -5.59
N LYS A 43 8.88 -26.86 -6.20
CA LYS A 43 10.16 -26.24 -6.60
C LYS A 43 9.91 -25.31 -7.79
N ASN A 44 10.44 -24.09 -7.76
CA ASN A 44 10.22 -23.07 -8.80
C ASN A 44 10.46 -23.60 -10.24
N SER A 45 11.54 -24.35 -10.45
CA SER A 45 11.87 -25.02 -11.73
C SER A 45 10.81 -25.98 -12.29
N GLN A 46 9.84 -26.40 -11.48
CA GLN A 46 8.75 -27.28 -11.90
C GLN A 46 7.45 -26.54 -12.26
N LEU A 47 7.37 -25.22 -12.01
CA LEU A 47 6.14 -24.43 -12.21
C LEU A 47 5.64 -24.48 -13.65
N LEU A 48 6.53 -24.23 -14.63
CA LEU A 48 6.14 -24.17 -16.06
C LEU A 48 5.63 -25.52 -16.61
N ASN A 49 6.01 -26.63 -15.98
CA ASN A 49 5.63 -27.98 -16.38
C ASN A 49 4.52 -28.57 -15.50
N SER A 50 4.01 -27.80 -14.53
CA SER A 50 2.98 -28.28 -13.61
C SER A 50 1.58 -28.21 -14.22
N SER A 51 0.66 -29.02 -13.68
CA SER A 51 -0.74 -29.05 -14.15
C SER A 51 -1.63 -27.98 -13.50
N PHE A 52 -1.06 -27.12 -12.65
CA PHE A 52 -1.74 -26.05 -11.92
C PHE A 52 -0.95 -24.75 -12.05
N GLY A 53 -1.61 -23.61 -11.85
CA GLY A 53 -0.99 -22.29 -11.92
C GLY A 53 -1.03 -21.55 -10.59
N LEU A 54 -0.34 -20.42 -10.52
CA LEU A 54 -0.39 -19.53 -9.34
C LEU A 54 -1.82 -19.07 -9.04
N ASN A 55 -2.63 -18.85 -10.08
CA ASN A 55 -4.03 -18.41 -9.98
C ASN A 55 -4.98 -19.44 -9.37
N ASP A 56 -4.55 -20.69 -9.16
CA ASP A 56 -5.35 -21.72 -8.48
C ASP A 56 -5.31 -21.57 -6.95
N TYR A 57 -4.53 -20.60 -6.44
CA TYR A 57 -4.26 -20.40 -5.02
C TYR A 57 -4.59 -18.96 -4.58
N ASP A 58 -5.15 -18.83 -3.36
CA ASP A 58 -5.47 -17.53 -2.77
C ASP A 58 -4.22 -16.72 -2.41
N PHE A 59 -3.14 -17.42 -2.09
CA PHE A 59 -1.85 -16.86 -1.67
C PHE A 59 -0.72 -17.60 -2.37
N VAL A 60 0.34 -16.88 -2.74
CA VAL A 60 1.60 -17.46 -3.20
C VAL A 60 2.71 -16.96 -2.29
N PHE A 61 3.42 -17.88 -1.66
CA PHE A 61 4.57 -17.59 -0.81
C PHE A 61 5.82 -18.08 -1.55
N TRP A 62 6.61 -17.14 -2.04
CA TRP A 62 7.81 -17.41 -2.80
C TRP A 62 9.04 -17.23 -1.91
N ILE A 63 9.70 -18.35 -1.60
CA ILE A 63 10.85 -18.39 -0.70
C ILE A 63 12.12 -18.49 -1.55
N LEU A 64 13.02 -17.53 -1.40
CA LEU A 64 14.26 -17.46 -2.17
C LEU A 64 15.49 -17.78 -1.34
N GLY A 65 15.40 -17.77 0.00
CA GLY A 65 16.59 -18.09 0.79
C GLY A 65 17.70 -17.07 0.53
N ASP A 66 18.90 -17.60 0.32
CA ASP A 66 20.10 -16.84 -0.07
C ASP A 66 20.36 -16.80 -1.59
N GLU A 67 19.29 -16.94 -2.38
CA GLU A 67 19.37 -16.90 -3.84
C GLU A 67 19.95 -15.57 -4.36
N SER A 68 20.73 -15.63 -5.44
CA SER A 68 21.41 -14.46 -6.01
C SER A 68 21.67 -14.66 -7.51
N THR A 69 22.47 -13.80 -8.13
CA THR A 69 22.80 -13.80 -9.57
C THR A 69 23.37 -15.13 -10.08
N VAL A 70 23.88 -15.99 -9.19
CA VAL A 70 24.48 -17.28 -9.57
C VAL A 70 23.43 -18.27 -10.06
N ASP A 71 22.26 -18.36 -9.41
CA ASP A 71 21.22 -19.33 -9.75
C ASP A 71 19.89 -18.69 -10.23
N GLU A 72 19.97 -17.40 -10.59
CA GLU A 72 18.92 -16.58 -11.24
C GLU A 72 17.68 -16.36 -10.36
N THR A 73 17.69 -15.25 -9.62
CA THR A 73 16.53 -14.84 -8.83
C THR A 73 15.38 -14.43 -9.77
N PHE A 74 14.25 -15.14 -9.74
CA PHE A 74 13.10 -14.88 -10.62
C PHE A 74 13.52 -14.77 -12.09
N SER A 75 13.71 -15.91 -12.75
CA SER A 75 13.91 -15.95 -14.20
C SER A 75 12.78 -15.21 -14.94
N HIS A 76 13.04 -14.78 -16.18
CA HIS A 76 12.05 -14.04 -16.96
C HIS A 76 10.68 -14.74 -17.09
N ASP A 77 10.68 -16.06 -17.18
CA ASP A 77 9.44 -16.85 -17.22
C ASP A 77 8.70 -16.83 -15.87
N GLU A 78 9.44 -16.90 -14.76
CA GLU A 78 8.87 -16.79 -13.41
C GLU A 78 8.33 -15.39 -13.13
N GLN A 79 9.03 -14.35 -13.58
CA GLN A 79 8.53 -12.98 -13.54
C GLN A 79 7.21 -12.89 -14.30
N ALA A 80 7.09 -13.48 -15.49
CA ALA A 80 5.84 -13.46 -16.25
C ALA A 80 4.68 -14.15 -15.50
N LEU A 81 4.94 -15.27 -14.83
CA LEU A 81 3.94 -15.94 -13.99
C LEU A 81 3.49 -15.06 -12.82
N VAL A 82 4.44 -14.44 -12.12
CA VAL A 82 4.14 -13.56 -10.98
C VAL A 82 3.41 -12.30 -11.41
N LYS A 83 3.82 -11.69 -12.53
CA LYS A 83 3.12 -10.53 -13.13
C LYS A 83 1.66 -10.88 -13.40
N ALA A 84 1.39 -11.99 -14.09
CA ALA A 84 0.03 -12.44 -14.38
C ALA A 84 -0.78 -12.75 -13.12
N TYR A 85 -0.15 -13.34 -12.09
CA TYR A 85 -0.81 -13.62 -10.81
C TYR A 85 -1.26 -12.33 -10.11
N LEU A 86 -0.35 -11.36 -9.96
CA LEU A 86 -0.63 -10.08 -9.33
C LEU A 86 -1.64 -9.24 -10.12
N GLU A 87 -1.54 -9.23 -11.45
CA GLU A 87 -2.51 -8.56 -12.33
C GLU A 87 -3.91 -9.19 -12.27
N SER A 88 -4.05 -10.43 -11.79
CA SER A 88 -5.35 -11.07 -11.58
C SER A 88 -5.93 -10.87 -10.18
N GLY A 89 -5.29 -10.05 -9.34
CA GLY A 89 -5.69 -9.82 -7.95
C GLY A 89 -5.04 -10.77 -6.93
N GLY A 90 -3.95 -11.43 -7.32
CA GLY A 90 -3.20 -12.35 -6.47
C GLY A 90 -2.55 -11.69 -5.24
N ASN A 91 -2.25 -12.51 -4.24
CA ASN A 91 -1.59 -12.11 -2.99
C ASN A 91 -0.22 -12.78 -2.88
N LEU A 92 0.85 -12.02 -3.05
CA LEU A 92 2.21 -12.53 -3.08
C LEU A 92 2.97 -12.17 -1.80
N PHE A 93 3.59 -13.17 -1.16
CA PHE A 93 4.61 -12.99 -0.15
C PHE A 93 5.96 -13.42 -0.73
N VAL A 94 6.99 -12.59 -0.62
CA VAL A 94 8.36 -12.89 -1.06
C VAL A 94 9.32 -12.67 0.09
N SER A 95 10.28 -13.58 0.27
CA SER A 95 11.38 -13.40 1.21
C SER A 95 12.67 -14.04 0.71
N GLY A 96 13.77 -13.30 0.82
CA GLY A 96 15.13 -13.74 0.51
C GLY A 96 16.10 -12.56 0.57
N SER A 97 17.39 -12.85 0.63
CA SER A 97 18.46 -11.86 0.45
C SER A 97 18.84 -11.71 -1.03
N GLU A 98 19.70 -10.74 -1.35
CA GLU A 98 20.25 -10.46 -2.69
C GLU A 98 19.25 -10.29 -3.86
N ILE A 99 17.92 -10.32 -3.63
CA ILE A 99 16.90 -10.17 -4.68
C ILE A 99 17.02 -8.82 -5.41
N GLY A 100 17.26 -7.74 -4.66
CA GLY A 100 17.45 -6.40 -5.22
C GLY A 100 18.84 -6.24 -5.85
N TRP A 101 19.86 -6.86 -5.25
CA TRP A 101 21.18 -6.94 -5.87
C TRP A 101 21.11 -7.60 -7.25
N ASP A 102 20.42 -8.73 -7.35
CA ASP A 102 20.29 -9.48 -8.59
C ASP A 102 19.41 -8.74 -9.60
N LEU A 103 18.17 -8.41 -9.25
CA LEU A 103 17.18 -7.88 -10.19
C LEU A 103 17.34 -6.39 -10.52
N ASP A 104 17.86 -5.57 -9.59
CA ASP A 104 17.99 -4.11 -9.81
C ASP A 104 19.45 -3.71 -10.06
N TYR A 105 20.41 -4.15 -9.23
CA TYR A 105 21.80 -3.73 -9.41
C TYR A 105 22.48 -4.43 -10.59
N LYS A 106 22.34 -5.76 -10.71
CA LYS A 106 22.90 -6.56 -11.80
C LYS A 106 21.95 -6.79 -12.97
N GLY A 107 20.66 -6.74 -12.72
CA GLY A 107 19.62 -7.11 -13.65
C GLY A 107 19.51 -6.22 -14.88
N ASP A 108 18.89 -6.79 -15.91
CA ASP A 108 18.62 -6.11 -17.16
C ASP A 108 17.41 -5.16 -17.05
N SER A 109 16.92 -4.63 -18.17
CA SER A 109 15.77 -3.72 -18.14
C SER A 109 14.45 -4.39 -17.72
N GLN A 110 14.29 -5.68 -18.01
CA GLN A 110 13.11 -6.46 -17.66
C GLN A 110 13.11 -6.82 -16.17
N ASP A 111 14.28 -7.18 -15.62
CA ASP A 111 14.46 -7.42 -14.19
C ASP A 111 14.13 -6.16 -13.38
N LYS A 112 14.69 -5.01 -13.80
CA LYS A 112 14.42 -3.72 -13.17
C LYS A 112 12.94 -3.34 -13.25
N ASP A 113 12.28 -3.60 -14.38
CA ASP A 113 10.84 -3.37 -14.51
C ASP A 113 10.05 -4.23 -13.51
N PHE A 114 10.37 -5.53 -13.43
CA PHE A 114 9.72 -6.43 -12.50
C PHE A 114 9.95 -6.02 -11.04
N TYR A 115 11.20 -5.76 -10.66
CA TYR A 115 11.56 -5.38 -9.30
C TYR A 115 10.87 -4.08 -8.87
N ASN A 116 10.94 -3.03 -9.69
CA ASN A 116 10.38 -1.72 -9.34
C ASN A 116 8.83 -1.69 -9.43
N ASN A 117 8.22 -2.37 -10.42
CA ASN A 117 6.78 -2.24 -10.68
C ASN A 117 5.93 -3.37 -10.07
N TYR A 118 6.51 -4.54 -9.79
CA TYR A 118 5.80 -5.71 -9.26
C TYR A 118 6.28 -6.13 -7.88
N LEU A 119 7.58 -6.12 -7.59
CA LEU A 119 8.05 -6.23 -6.20
C LEU A 119 7.97 -4.89 -5.45
N LYS A 120 7.62 -3.81 -6.16
CA LYS A 120 7.35 -2.46 -5.61
C LYS A 120 8.45 -2.00 -4.66
N ALA A 121 9.69 -2.34 -4.99
CA ALA A 121 10.86 -2.03 -4.18
C ALA A 121 11.90 -1.31 -5.03
N LYS A 122 12.70 -0.49 -4.36
CA LYS A 122 13.90 0.15 -4.89
C LYS A 122 15.08 -0.36 -4.10
N TYR A 123 16.13 -0.85 -4.77
CA TYR A 123 17.34 -1.30 -4.12
C TYR A 123 18.17 -0.08 -3.66
N ILE A 124 18.75 -0.15 -2.46
CA ILE A 124 19.51 0.94 -1.83
C ILE A 124 20.97 0.52 -1.65
N SER A 125 21.20 -0.60 -0.98
CA SER A 125 22.55 -1.12 -0.75
C SER A 125 22.50 -2.59 -0.34
N ASP A 126 23.56 -3.31 -0.67
CA ASP A 126 23.87 -4.63 -0.16
C ASP A 126 24.36 -4.56 1.30
N ASP A 127 24.45 -5.71 1.97
CA ASP A 127 24.90 -5.88 3.36
C ASP A 127 24.18 -4.90 4.31
N ALA A 128 22.86 -5.00 4.33
CA ALA A 128 22.01 -4.14 5.12
C ALA A 128 22.24 -4.37 6.61
N ALA A 129 22.09 -5.61 7.05
CA ALA A 129 22.37 -6.07 8.41
C ALA A 129 22.08 -7.56 8.57
N ASN A 130 23.06 -8.34 9.01
CA ASN A 130 22.84 -9.67 9.59
C ASN A 130 24.10 -10.11 10.40
N PRO A 131 23.96 -10.85 11.52
CA PRO A 131 22.73 -11.14 12.26
C PRO A 131 22.18 -9.91 12.98
N THR A 132 20.85 -9.79 13.02
CA THR A 132 20.20 -8.61 13.61
C THR A 132 18.77 -8.91 14.04
N THR A 133 18.19 -7.98 14.79
CA THR A 133 16.74 -7.95 15.04
C THR A 133 16.05 -7.31 13.84
N VAL A 134 14.89 -7.82 13.45
CA VAL A 134 13.96 -7.13 12.54
C VAL A 134 12.64 -6.85 13.26
N VAL A 135 12.05 -5.69 12.99
CA VAL A 135 10.84 -5.21 13.66
C VAL A 135 9.85 -4.68 12.63
N GLY A 136 8.60 -5.12 12.73
CA GLY A 136 7.52 -4.63 11.90
C GLY A 136 7.02 -3.26 12.35
N LEU A 137 6.55 -2.45 11.40
CA LEU A 137 6.15 -1.06 11.65
C LEU A 137 4.67 -0.93 12.01
N ASP A 138 4.34 0.12 12.78
CA ASP A 138 2.96 0.49 13.08
C ASP A 138 2.15 0.75 11.80
N ASN A 139 0.88 0.31 11.80
CA ASN A 139 -0.04 0.38 10.65
C ASN A 139 0.45 -0.39 9.41
N SER A 140 1.30 -1.40 9.61
CA SER A 140 1.73 -2.32 8.55
C SER A 140 1.14 -3.72 8.76
N ALA A 141 1.24 -4.56 7.73
CA ALA A 141 0.89 -5.98 7.79
C ALA A 141 1.64 -6.74 8.88
N LEU A 142 2.80 -6.23 9.30
CA LEU A 142 3.70 -6.88 10.24
C LEU A 142 3.78 -6.12 11.57
N GLU A 143 2.83 -5.23 11.84
CA GLU A 143 2.75 -4.51 13.12
C GLU A 143 2.86 -5.48 14.31
N GLY A 144 3.73 -5.13 15.28
CA GLY A 144 3.99 -5.95 16.46
C GLY A 144 4.90 -7.17 16.24
N CYS A 145 5.28 -7.50 14.99
CA CYS A 145 6.27 -8.55 14.74
C CYS A 145 7.66 -8.09 15.18
N SER A 146 8.37 -8.96 15.90
CA SER A 146 9.77 -8.74 16.27
C SER A 146 10.49 -10.07 16.37
N MET A 147 11.67 -10.17 15.74
CA MET A 147 12.44 -11.40 15.70
C MET A 147 13.93 -11.15 15.47
N TYR A 148 14.73 -12.13 15.85
CA TYR A 148 16.16 -12.16 15.52
C TYR A 148 16.37 -13.09 14.32
N ILE A 149 17.11 -12.62 13.32
CA ILE A 149 17.43 -13.34 12.08
C ILE A 149 18.92 -13.73 12.06
N GLY A 150 19.30 -14.65 11.18
CA GLY A 150 20.68 -15.17 11.08
C GLY A 150 20.99 -16.33 12.05
N GLN A 151 19.98 -17.00 12.61
CA GLN A 151 20.17 -18.08 13.60
C GLN A 151 20.23 -19.48 12.98
N THR A 152 19.38 -19.76 11.99
CA THR A 152 19.36 -21.05 11.29
C THR A 152 20.55 -21.18 10.34
N TYR A 153 20.90 -20.08 9.69
CA TYR A 153 22.18 -19.84 9.02
C TYR A 153 22.44 -18.34 9.03
N ASP A 154 23.71 -17.97 8.91
CA ASP A 154 24.13 -16.57 8.84
C ASP A 154 24.02 -16.10 7.39
N GLU A 155 23.08 -15.21 7.10
CA GLU A 155 22.88 -14.60 5.79
C GLU A 155 23.89 -13.47 5.54
N ASP A 156 24.80 -13.64 4.58
CA ASP A 156 25.91 -12.71 4.42
C ASP A 156 25.48 -11.36 3.78
N TYR A 157 24.42 -11.34 2.97
CA TYR A 157 24.13 -10.22 2.05
C TYR A 157 22.64 -9.83 1.94
N PRO A 158 21.95 -9.50 3.06
CA PRO A 158 20.57 -9.01 2.98
C PRO A 158 20.53 -7.59 2.38
N ASP A 159 19.52 -7.30 1.55
CA ASP A 159 19.41 -6.01 0.86
C ASP A 159 18.75 -4.92 1.74
N GLU A 160 19.21 -3.69 1.61
CA GLU A 160 18.45 -2.52 2.02
C GLU A 160 17.58 -2.07 0.86
N ILE A 161 16.28 -1.92 1.13
CA ILE A 161 15.30 -1.54 0.11
C ILE A 161 14.52 -0.27 0.51
N SER A 162 13.89 0.39 -0.44
CA SER A 162 12.97 1.51 -0.18
C SER A 162 11.68 1.32 -0.96
N GLU A 163 10.64 1.99 -0.50
CA GLU A 163 9.36 2.08 -1.16
C GLU A 163 9.44 2.77 -2.53
N ILE A 164 8.66 2.28 -3.47
CA ILE A 164 8.44 2.90 -4.78
C ILE A 164 7.06 2.52 -5.30
N ASN A 165 6.49 3.32 -6.19
CA ASN A 165 5.24 2.99 -6.90
C ASN A 165 4.05 2.67 -5.96
N GLY A 166 4.00 3.36 -4.81
CA GLY A 166 2.89 3.30 -3.86
C GLY A 166 3.02 2.22 -2.78
N SER A 167 4.12 1.46 -2.73
CA SER A 167 4.39 0.61 -1.57
C SER A 167 4.69 1.44 -0.32
N THR A 168 4.67 0.78 0.82
CA THR A 168 5.06 1.33 2.13
C THR A 168 6.01 0.37 2.82
N ILE A 169 6.94 0.88 3.62
CA ILE A 169 7.80 0.04 4.45
C ILE A 169 6.94 -0.73 5.47
N CYS A 170 7.16 -2.04 5.59
CA CYS A 170 6.48 -2.88 6.59
C CYS A 170 7.42 -3.45 7.67
N MET A 171 8.73 -3.44 7.44
CA MET A 171 9.72 -3.98 8.37
C MET A 171 11.06 -3.25 8.28
N LYS A 172 11.79 -3.19 9.40
CA LYS A 172 13.13 -2.60 9.50
C LYS A 172 14.12 -3.52 10.22
N TYR A 173 15.37 -3.45 9.82
CA TYR A 173 16.50 -4.03 10.56
C TYR A 173 16.78 -3.21 11.83
N GLY A 174 17.47 -3.83 12.79
CA GLY A 174 17.78 -3.23 14.09
C GLY A 174 18.67 -1.99 14.03
N ASN A 175 19.39 -1.80 12.91
CA ASN A 175 20.15 -0.58 12.63
C ASN A 175 19.32 0.54 11.99
N GLY A 176 18.01 0.34 11.79
CA GLY A 176 17.07 1.32 11.24
C GLY A 176 16.91 1.32 9.73
N LYS A 177 17.74 0.55 9.00
CA LYS A 177 17.60 0.31 7.57
C LYS A 177 16.30 -0.45 7.29
N ASN A 178 15.75 -0.23 6.10
CA ASN A 178 14.48 -0.83 5.69
C ASN A 178 14.70 -2.28 5.23
N ALA A 179 13.86 -3.19 5.72
CA ALA A 179 13.98 -4.64 5.51
C ALA A 179 12.81 -5.26 4.76
N GLY A 180 11.73 -4.50 4.53
CA GLY A 180 10.55 -5.02 3.84
C GLY A 180 9.59 -3.94 3.39
N VAL A 181 8.88 -4.21 2.28
CA VAL A 181 7.80 -3.38 1.75
C VAL A 181 6.50 -4.17 1.65
N GLN A 182 5.39 -3.45 1.67
CA GLN A 182 4.06 -4.00 1.35
C GLN A 182 3.36 -3.12 0.33
N TYR A 183 2.43 -3.70 -0.43
CA TYR A 183 1.60 -2.98 -1.38
C TYR A 183 0.22 -3.62 -1.52
N SER A 184 -0.79 -2.78 -1.74
CA SER A 184 -2.16 -3.21 -2.03
C SER A 184 -2.75 -2.26 -3.06
N GLY A 185 -3.04 -2.76 -4.26
CA GLY A 185 -3.52 -1.94 -5.36
C GLY A 185 -3.32 -2.60 -6.72
N GLY A 186 -3.40 -1.80 -7.78
CA GLY A 186 -3.25 -2.26 -9.15
C GLY A 186 -1.81 -2.62 -9.51
N PHE A 187 -1.66 -3.71 -10.26
CA PHE A 187 -0.42 -4.10 -10.91
C PHE A 187 -0.55 -3.94 -12.42
N GLY A 188 0.54 -3.52 -13.06
CA GLY A 188 0.58 -3.24 -14.50
C GLY A 188 -0.58 -2.34 -14.96
N THR A 189 -1.40 -2.85 -15.86
CA THR A 189 -2.59 -2.15 -16.38
C THR A 189 -3.92 -2.72 -15.89
N SER A 190 -3.88 -3.66 -14.93
CA SER A 190 -5.06 -4.36 -14.45
C SER A 190 -6.00 -3.46 -13.65
N ALA A 191 -7.30 -3.75 -13.73
CA ALA A 191 -8.33 -3.17 -12.88
C ALA A 191 -8.49 -3.92 -11.54
N GLU A 192 -7.93 -5.13 -11.43
CA GLU A 192 -7.95 -5.91 -10.21
C GLU A 192 -6.84 -5.44 -9.26
N ASN A 193 -7.13 -5.49 -7.95
CA ASN A 193 -6.16 -5.16 -6.93
C ASN A 193 -5.50 -6.43 -6.41
N GLY A 194 -4.18 -6.55 -6.61
CA GLY A 194 -3.36 -7.55 -5.95
C GLY A 194 -2.76 -7.00 -4.67
N LYS A 195 -2.01 -7.85 -3.97
CA LYS A 195 -1.23 -7.46 -2.79
C LYS A 195 0.13 -8.11 -2.77
N LEU A 196 1.05 -7.41 -2.11
CA LEU A 196 2.43 -7.83 -1.93
C LEU A 196 2.87 -7.61 -0.48
N ILE A 197 3.64 -8.55 0.03
CA ILE A 197 4.63 -8.34 1.10
C ILE A 197 5.96 -8.87 0.56
N TYR A 198 7.01 -8.07 0.60
CA TYR A 198 8.36 -8.46 0.20
C TYR A 198 9.33 -8.13 1.35
N LEU A 199 10.05 -9.14 1.83
CA LEU A 199 11.12 -9.05 2.82
C LEU A 199 12.48 -9.26 2.15
N ALA A 200 13.41 -8.33 2.38
CA ALA A 200 14.77 -8.34 1.83
C ALA A 200 15.76 -9.20 2.65
N PHE A 201 15.23 -10.20 3.34
CA PHE A 201 16.00 -11.19 4.07
C PHE A 201 15.23 -12.52 4.06
N PRO A 202 15.92 -13.66 4.23
CA PRO A 202 15.26 -14.95 4.33
C PRO A 202 14.63 -15.13 5.72
N LEU A 203 13.31 -15.19 5.77
CA LEU A 203 12.55 -15.27 7.02
C LEU A 203 12.85 -16.55 7.80
N GLU A 204 13.18 -17.65 7.11
CA GLU A 204 13.55 -18.93 7.71
C GLU A 204 14.82 -18.87 8.57
N THR A 205 15.64 -17.82 8.45
CA THR A 205 16.87 -17.65 9.24
C THR A 205 16.58 -17.41 10.73
N THR A 206 15.34 -17.05 11.10
CA THR A 206 14.94 -16.99 12.50
C THR A 206 14.73 -18.39 13.08
N ALA A 207 15.25 -18.65 14.28
CA ALA A 207 15.02 -19.94 14.95
C ALA A 207 13.74 -19.98 15.79
N ASN A 208 13.07 -18.84 15.99
CA ASN A 208 11.89 -18.74 16.86
C ASN A 208 10.60 -18.96 16.05
N ASP A 209 9.97 -20.12 16.25
CA ASP A 209 8.72 -20.47 15.54
C ASP A 209 7.56 -19.54 15.89
N SER A 210 7.44 -19.09 17.15
CA SER A 210 6.38 -18.14 17.54
C SER A 210 6.50 -16.81 16.80
N SER A 211 7.72 -16.29 16.66
CA SER A 211 7.97 -15.08 15.89
C SER A 211 7.74 -15.29 14.39
N PHE A 212 8.14 -16.45 13.86
CA PHE A 212 7.88 -16.82 12.47
C PHE A 212 6.36 -16.89 12.19
N ASP A 213 5.61 -17.55 13.05
CA ASP A 213 4.14 -17.68 12.98
C ASP A 213 3.44 -16.31 13.03
N GLN A 214 3.98 -15.35 13.78
CA GLN A 214 3.44 -13.98 13.81
C GLN A 214 3.55 -13.29 12.45
N VAL A 215 4.69 -13.43 11.76
CA VAL A 215 4.87 -12.86 10.41
C VAL A 215 3.89 -13.49 9.42
N ILE A 216 3.74 -14.82 9.46
CA ILE A 216 2.82 -15.55 8.58
C ILE A 216 1.36 -15.17 8.85
N ARG A 217 1.00 -14.97 10.12
CA ARG A 217 -0.33 -14.48 10.53
C ARG A 217 -0.58 -13.06 10.03
N GLY A 218 0.38 -12.15 10.21
CA GLY A 218 0.29 -10.78 9.70
C GLY A 218 0.09 -10.73 8.18
N ALA A 219 0.85 -11.55 7.44
CA ALA A 219 0.66 -11.70 6.00
C ALA A 219 -0.74 -12.23 5.63
N TYR A 220 -1.21 -13.26 6.33
CA TYR A 220 -2.56 -13.81 6.12
C TYR A 220 -3.66 -12.77 6.38
N ASP A 221 -3.58 -12.03 7.48
CA ASP A 221 -4.57 -11.02 7.86
C ASP A 221 -4.57 -9.86 6.84
N TYR A 222 -3.37 -9.41 6.45
CA TYR A 222 -3.21 -8.40 5.42
C TYR A 222 -3.82 -8.81 4.08
N PHE A 223 -3.54 -10.04 3.62
CA PHE A 223 -4.08 -10.55 2.36
C PHE A 223 -5.59 -10.80 2.42
N SER A 224 -6.09 -11.28 3.56
CA SER A 224 -7.51 -11.59 3.75
C SER A 224 -8.40 -10.36 3.95
N THR A 225 -7.82 -9.19 4.26
CA THR A 225 -8.57 -7.94 4.35
C THR A 225 -9.12 -7.58 2.97
N THR A 226 -10.42 -7.63 2.73
CA THR A 226 -10.95 -7.14 1.46
C THR A 226 -10.65 -5.65 1.34
N VAL A 227 -9.89 -5.27 0.32
CA VAL A 227 -9.79 -3.87 -0.09
C VAL A 227 -11.17 -3.53 -0.64
N SER A 228 -12.07 -3.06 0.22
CA SER A 228 -13.20 -2.29 -0.27
C SER A 228 -12.57 -1.10 -0.97
N VAL A 229 -12.63 -1.12 -2.29
CA VAL A 229 -12.15 -0.03 -3.13
C VAL A 229 -13.04 1.17 -2.85
N GLU A 230 -12.78 1.88 -1.76
CA GLU A 230 -12.84 3.33 -1.82
C GLU A 230 -11.64 3.72 -2.68
N THR A 231 -11.81 3.65 -4.01
CA THR A 231 -10.89 4.32 -4.91
C THR A 231 -10.80 5.75 -4.42
N SER A 232 -9.68 6.12 -3.80
CA SER A 232 -9.17 7.47 -3.82
C SER A 232 -8.74 7.80 -5.25
N LYS A 233 -9.72 7.79 -6.17
CA LYS A 233 -9.65 8.70 -7.30
C LYS A 233 -9.45 10.08 -6.67
N PRO A 234 -8.59 10.98 -7.23
CA PRO A 234 -8.77 12.38 -6.92
C PRO A 234 -10.25 12.64 -7.14
N GLU A 235 -10.99 13.11 -6.12
CA GLU A 235 -12.42 13.38 -6.25
C GLU A 235 -12.61 14.17 -7.53
N VAL A 236 -13.03 13.49 -8.59
CA VAL A 236 -13.50 14.17 -9.77
C VAL A 236 -14.79 14.75 -9.26
N ILE A 237 -14.73 15.98 -8.78
CA ILE A 237 -15.89 16.76 -8.38
C ILE A 237 -16.69 16.85 -9.68
N ILE A 238 -17.68 15.98 -9.82
CA ILE A 238 -18.54 15.90 -11.00
C ILE A 238 -19.63 16.97 -10.97
N SER A 239 -19.81 17.67 -9.85
CA SER A 239 -20.83 18.69 -9.65
C SER A 239 -20.40 19.75 -8.62
N PHE A 240 -20.87 20.98 -8.81
CA PHE A 240 -20.77 22.00 -7.78
C PHE A 240 -21.49 21.56 -6.49
N LYS A 241 -20.89 21.82 -5.33
CA LYS A 241 -21.48 21.47 -4.03
C LYS A 241 -21.18 22.56 -3.01
N LEU A 242 -22.21 23.03 -2.31
CA LEU A 242 -22.09 23.80 -1.08
C LEU A 242 -22.43 22.90 0.10
N GLU A 243 -21.52 22.76 1.06
CA GLU A 243 -21.73 21.94 2.25
C GLU A 243 -22.38 22.72 3.39
N GLN A 244 -22.93 21.99 4.36
CA GLN A 244 -23.38 22.58 5.60
C GLN A 244 -22.19 23.18 6.36
N ASN A 245 -22.36 24.39 6.89
CA ASN A 245 -21.34 25.00 7.74
C ASN A 245 -21.13 24.16 9.01
N TYR A 246 -19.89 24.05 9.49
CA TYR A 246 -19.57 23.34 10.72
C TYR A 246 -18.63 24.17 11.61
N PRO A 247 -18.94 24.33 12.91
CA PRO A 247 -20.16 23.86 13.59
C PRO A 247 -21.43 24.59 13.11
N ASN A 248 -22.60 24.00 13.32
CA ASN A 248 -23.92 24.64 13.15
C ASN A 248 -24.93 24.04 14.15
N PRO A 249 -25.43 24.78 15.16
CA PRO A 249 -25.18 26.20 15.42
C PRO A 249 -23.69 26.53 15.70
N PHE A 250 -23.29 27.79 15.50
CA PHE A 250 -21.90 28.22 15.67
C PHE A 250 -21.74 29.42 16.60
N ASN A 251 -20.55 29.55 17.20
CA ASN A 251 -20.14 30.66 18.06
C ASN A 251 -18.62 30.75 18.22
N PRO A 252 -17.96 31.90 17.97
CA PRO A 252 -18.36 32.97 17.06
C PRO A 252 -18.01 32.62 15.60
N SER A 253 -17.38 31.48 15.33
CA SER A 253 -16.90 31.14 13.99
C SER A 253 -17.40 29.79 13.48
N THR A 254 -17.51 29.68 12.16
CA THR A 254 -17.89 28.45 11.46
C THR A 254 -17.09 28.30 10.17
N THR A 255 -16.91 27.07 9.71
CA THR A 255 -16.26 26.78 8.42
C THR A 255 -17.31 26.38 7.39
N ILE A 256 -17.30 27.05 6.25
CA ILE A 256 -18.12 26.71 5.08
C ILE A 256 -17.22 26.02 4.05
N LYS A 257 -17.61 24.83 3.62
CA LYS A 257 -16.91 24.06 2.58
C LYS A 257 -17.71 24.04 1.28
N TYR A 258 -17.04 24.11 0.15
CA TYR A 258 -17.65 23.98 -1.17
C TYR A 258 -16.68 23.42 -2.20
N SER A 259 -17.23 22.86 -3.27
CA SER A 259 -16.50 22.12 -4.31
C SER A 259 -16.81 22.68 -5.70
N ILE A 260 -15.77 22.85 -6.53
CA ILE A 260 -15.85 23.32 -7.91
C ILE A 260 -15.43 22.18 -8.85
N PRO A 261 -16.30 21.74 -9.79
CA PRO A 261 -16.00 20.66 -10.71
C PRO A 261 -15.01 21.06 -11.81
N ALA A 262 -14.28 20.08 -12.33
CA ALA A 262 -13.43 20.25 -13.51
C ALA A 262 -14.30 20.21 -14.77
N VAL A 263 -14.82 21.37 -15.18
CA VAL A 263 -15.57 21.52 -16.45
C VAL A 263 -14.61 21.80 -17.60
N GLY A 264 -14.71 21.04 -18.68
CA GLY A 264 -13.75 20.92 -19.79
C GLY A 264 -13.51 22.18 -20.66
N SER A 265 -13.89 23.37 -20.20
CA SER A 265 -13.79 24.63 -20.96
C SER A 265 -12.55 25.48 -20.61
N GLY A 266 -11.61 24.98 -19.81
CA GLY A 266 -10.28 25.60 -19.60
C GLY A 266 -10.25 26.94 -18.83
N HIS A 267 -11.41 27.50 -18.44
CA HIS A 267 -11.52 28.77 -17.73
C HIS A 267 -12.00 28.57 -16.28
N ALA A 268 -11.41 29.31 -15.34
CA ALA A 268 -11.82 29.30 -13.93
C ALA A 268 -13.09 30.16 -13.75
N PRO A 269 -14.19 29.62 -13.21
CA PRO A 269 -15.40 30.41 -12.99
C PRO A 269 -15.22 31.41 -11.83
N THR A 270 -15.90 32.55 -11.90
CA THR A 270 -16.05 33.46 -10.76
C THR A 270 -16.97 32.84 -9.71
N VAL A 271 -16.47 32.74 -8.48
CA VAL A 271 -17.21 32.26 -7.31
C VAL A 271 -17.54 33.44 -6.40
N ARG A 272 -18.82 33.58 -6.06
CA ARG A 272 -19.31 34.54 -5.07
C ARG A 272 -20.02 33.79 -3.94
N LEU A 273 -19.50 33.90 -2.72
CA LEU A 273 -20.11 33.35 -1.50
C LEU A 273 -20.54 34.50 -0.59
N THR A 274 -21.85 34.64 -0.40
CA THR A 274 -22.45 35.79 0.30
C THR A 274 -23.39 35.31 1.40
N VAL A 275 -23.36 36.00 2.53
CA VAL A 275 -24.21 35.77 3.71
C VAL A 275 -25.32 36.81 3.76
N TYR A 276 -26.52 36.36 4.10
CA TYR A 276 -27.76 37.13 4.18
C TYR A 276 -28.43 36.90 5.54
N ASP A 277 -29.15 37.92 6.02
CA ASP A 277 -30.07 37.76 7.15
C ASP A 277 -31.44 37.21 6.72
N ILE A 278 -32.36 37.05 7.68
CA ILE A 278 -33.72 36.53 7.42
C ILE A 278 -34.57 37.43 6.50
N LEU A 279 -34.22 38.70 6.37
CA LEU A 279 -34.89 39.66 5.49
C LEU A 279 -34.26 39.68 4.09
N GLY A 280 -33.22 38.86 3.84
CA GLY A 280 -32.51 38.80 2.58
C GLY A 280 -31.50 39.93 2.38
N ARG A 281 -31.15 40.68 3.43
CA ARG A 281 -30.11 41.73 3.35
C ARG A 281 -28.74 41.07 3.38
N GLU A 282 -27.86 41.45 2.46
CA GLU A 282 -26.46 41.02 2.44
C GLU A 282 -25.73 41.58 3.66
N VAL A 283 -25.18 40.69 4.49
CA VAL A 283 -24.44 41.07 5.71
C VAL A 283 -22.93 40.83 5.58
N ALA A 284 -22.49 39.96 4.67
CA ALA A 284 -21.08 39.75 4.37
C ALA A 284 -20.90 39.07 3.00
N THR A 285 -19.83 39.39 2.28
CA THR A 285 -19.34 38.59 1.15
C THR A 285 -18.01 37.96 1.55
N LEU A 286 -17.95 36.64 1.56
CA LEU A 286 -16.81 35.85 2.04
C LEU A 286 -15.83 35.49 0.91
N VAL A 287 -16.35 35.36 -0.31
CA VAL A 287 -15.57 35.05 -1.51
C VAL A 287 -16.17 35.82 -2.68
N ASN A 288 -15.32 36.44 -3.51
CA ASN A 288 -15.70 37.05 -4.78
C ASN A 288 -14.49 37.06 -5.74
N LYS A 289 -14.13 35.90 -6.28
CA LYS A 289 -12.94 35.76 -7.15
C LYS A 289 -13.06 34.54 -8.07
N GLU A 290 -12.21 34.49 -9.09
CA GLU A 290 -12.03 33.28 -9.91
C GLU A 290 -11.33 32.18 -9.11
N GLN A 291 -11.84 30.94 -9.23
CA GLN A 291 -11.28 29.77 -8.56
C GLN A 291 -11.21 28.59 -9.52
N LYS A 292 -10.06 27.91 -9.52
CA LYS A 292 -9.84 26.69 -10.31
C LYS A 292 -10.69 25.54 -9.74
N PRO A 293 -10.89 24.44 -10.49
CA PRO A 293 -11.51 23.24 -9.95
C PRO A 293 -10.82 22.76 -8.66
N GLY A 294 -11.60 22.38 -7.66
CA GLY A 294 -11.09 21.96 -6.36
C GLY A 294 -12.05 22.14 -5.19
N ASN A 295 -11.59 21.72 -4.02
CA ASN A 295 -12.28 21.85 -2.75
C ASN A 295 -11.78 23.07 -1.98
N TYR A 296 -12.70 23.90 -1.48
CA TYR A 296 -12.40 25.14 -0.79
C TYR A 296 -13.06 25.18 0.58
N LYS A 297 -12.40 25.90 1.50
CA LYS A 297 -12.89 26.16 2.85
C LYS A 297 -12.77 27.65 3.14
N VAL A 298 -13.81 28.25 3.70
CA VAL A 298 -13.80 29.63 4.17
C VAL A 298 -14.28 29.65 5.61
N THR A 299 -13.53 30.35 6.45
CA THR A 299 -13.94 30.61 7.84
C THR A 299 -14.76 31.89 7.87
N PHE A 300 -15.91 31.84 8.53
CA PHE A 300 -16.76 32.99 8.80
C PHE A 300 -16.75 33.25 10.31
N ASP A 301 -16.21 34.40 10.72
CA ASP A 301 -16.14 34.86 12.10
C ASP A 301 -17.04 36.09 12.26
N VAL A 302 -17.91 36.10 13.28
CA VAL A 302 -18.98 37.09 13.43
C VAL A 302 -18.96 37.79 14.79
N ALA A 303 -17.99 38.68 14.97
CA ALA A 303 -17.91 39.51 16.17
C ALA A 303 -19.17 40.39 16.37
N GLU A 304 -19.73 40.96 15.30
CA GLU A 304 -20.75 42.03 15.37
C GLU A 304 -22.17 41.62 14.97
N LEU A 305 -22.41 40.36 14.61
CA LEU A 305 -23.75 39.88 14.24
C LEU A 305 -24.58 39.42 15.44
N ASN A 306 -25.90 39.66 15.38
CA ASN A 306 -26.87 39.25 16.39
C ASN A 306 -27.19 37.76 16.29
N ASN A 307 -27.55 37.12 17.41
CA ASN A 307 -28.05 35.75 17.43
C ASN A 307 -29.24 35.57 16.48
N GLY A 308 -29.29 34.44 15.79
CA GLY A 308 -30.38 34.16 14.87
C GLY A 308 -30.01 33.31 13.68
N VAL A 309 -30.93 33.26 12.72
CA VAL A 309 -30.81 32.49 11.50
C VAL A 309 -30.21 33.36 10.39
N TYR A 310 -29.21 32.82 9.71
CA TYR A 310 -28.59 33.43 8.54
C TYR A 310 -28.61 32.43 7.38
N PHE A 311 -28.52 32.96 6.16
CA PHE A 311 -28.41 32.16 4.95
C PHE A 311 -27.12 32.49 4.24
N TYR A 312 -26.39 31.50 3.75
CA TYR A 312 -25.24 31.72 2.89
C TYR A 312 -25.51 31.10 1.53
N ARG A 313 -25.18 31.84 0.48
CA ARG A 313 -25.41 31.47 -0.91
C ARG A 313 -24.11 31.50 -1.67
N ILE A 314 -23.83 30.41 -2.37
CA ILE A 314 -22.78 30.38 -3.38
C ILE A 314 -23.41 30.62 -4.76
N ASN A 315 -22.76 31.44 -5.56
CA ASN A 315 -23.04 31.63 -6.98
C ASN A 315 -21.73 31.38 -7.75
N VAL A 316 -21.77 30.48 -8.75
CA VAL A 316 -20.61 30.15 -9.57
C VAL A 316 -20.94 30.36 -11.06
N GLY A 317 -20.37 31.41 -11.65
CA GLY A 317 -20.70 31.86 -12.99
C GLY A 317 -22.20 32.10 -13.18
N ASN A 318 -22.76 31.63 -14.30
CA ASN A 318 -24.21 31.67 -14.57
C ASN A 318 -24.90 30.30 -14.34
N ASN A 319 -24.16 29.31 -13.86
CA ASN A 319 -24.54 27.89 -13.99
C ASN A 319 -24.92 27.23 -12.66
N PHE A 320 -24.56 27.81 -11.51
CA PHE A 320 -24.83 27.19 -10.22
C PHE A 320 -25.12 28.21 -9.12
N ILE A 321 -26.27 28.04 -8.45
CA ILE A 321 -26.64 28.78 -7.25
C ILE A 321 -27.15 27.79 -6.21
N GLN A 322 -26.55 27.81 -5.02
CA GLN A 322 -27.03 27.00 -3.89
C GLN A 322 -27.03 27.86 -2.62
N THR A 323 -28.09 27.73 -1.81
CA THR A 323 -28.25 28.44 -0.54
C THR A 323 -28.39 27.44 0.59
N ARG A 324 -27.78 27.73 1.75
CA ARG A 324 -27.94 26.95 2.99
C ARG A 324 -28.18 27.87 4.18
N LYS A 325 -28.78 27.30 5.21
CA LYS A 325 -29.15 27.96 6.46
C LYS A 325 -28.08 27.68 7.52
N MET A 326 -27.71 28.69 8.30
CA MET A 326 -26.87 28.56 9.49
C MET A 326 -27.50 29.30 10.68
N ILE A 327 -27.13 28.89 11.89
CA ILE A 327 -27.67 29.43 13.15
C ILE A 327 -26.49 29.94 13.99
N LEU A 328 -26.50 31.23 14.30
CA LEU A 328 -25.55 31.85 15.22
C LEU A 328 -26.15 31.86 16.64
N LEU A 329 -25.42 31.29 17.59
CA LEU A 329 -25.80 31.26 19.01
C LEU A 329 -24.63 31.74 19.89
N LYS A 330 -24.60 33.03 20.20
CA LYS A 330 -23.75 33.61 21.25
C LYS A 330 -24.32 33.40 22.64
#